data_AF-A0A8T4T818-F1
#
_entry.id   AF-A0A8T4T818-F1
#
_cell.length_a   1.000
_cell.length_b   1.000
_cell.length_c   1.000
_cell.angle_alpha   90.00
_cell.angle_beta   90.00
_cell.angle_gamma   90.00
#
_symmetry.space_group_name_H-M   'P 1'
#
loop_
_entity.id
_entity.type
_entity.pdbx_description
1 polymer ?
#
loop_
_entity_poly.entity_id
_entity_poly.type
_entity_poly.pdbx_seq_one_letter_code
_entity_poly.pdbx_strand_id
1 'polypeptide(L)'
;MFVRVKNIKGRKYSYLVENEWTPWGSRQRVTKYLGKTHELARLADGQKELPTGFSEAILGAIAQELSNHGFVEKEGTFYNDTGINVNLSSKTVKHKNKGAVIGMNEGYLCEHTLNQLLSFQPEERPDKTATKLANHCLEAGLKLNNDQFLHIFEQVK
;
A
#
# COMPACT_ATOMS: atom_id res chain seq x y z
N MET A 1 2.07 5.17 12.27
CA MET A 1 1.76 3.73 12.42
C MET A 1 2.24 3.06 11.15
N PHE A 2 2.68 1.79 11.22
CA PHE A 2 3.14 1.07 10.04
C PHE A 2 2.78 -0.42 10.14
N VAL A 3 2.85 -1.12 9.01
CA VAL A 3 2.58 -2.56 8.94
C VAL A 3 3.83 -3.35 9.34
N ARG A 4 3.71 -4.24 10.32
CA ARG A 4 4.75 -5.17 10.74
C ARG A 4 4.31 -6.62 10.49
N VAL A 5 5.16 -7.40 9.84
CA VAL A 5 4.94 -8.84 9.65
C VAL A 5 5.61 -9.65 10.75
N LYS A 6 4.90 -10.65 11.27
CA LYS A 6 5.43 -11.66 12.19
C LYS A 6 5.29 -13.05 11.56
N ASN A 7 6.31 -13.88 11.77
CA ASN A 7 6.27 -15.29 11.39
C ASN A 7 5.83 -16.13 12.58
N ILE A 8 4.70 -16.83 12.46
CA ILE A 8 4.13 -17.69 13.50
C ILE A 8 3.86 -19.06 12.87
N LYS A 9 4.60 -20.08 13.35
CA LYS A 9 4.50 -21.46 12.84
C LYS A 9 4.66 -21.56 11.31
N GLY A 10 5.62 -20.83 10.74
CA GLY A 10 5.91 -20.82 9.31
C GLY A 10 4.92 -20.01 8.46
N ARG A 11 3.97 -19.30 9.08
CA ARG A 11 2.99 -18.45 8.39
C ARG A 11 3.23 -16.98 8.74
N LYS A 12 3.16 -16.12 7.72
CA LYS A 12 3.31 -14.68 7.87
C LYS A 12 1.97 -14.00 8.18
N TYR A 13 1.99 -13.14 9.18
CA TYR A 13 0.83 -12.39 9.67
C TYR A 13 1.18 -10.92 9.84
N SER A 14 0.31 -10.04 9.35
CA SER A 14 0.49 -8.60 9.39
C SER A 14 -0.25 -7.98 10.57
N TYR A 15 0.40 -7.03 11.21
CA TYR A 15 -0.12 -6.24 12.32
C TYR A 15 0.13 -4.77 12.05
N LEU A 16 -0.84 -3.92 12.39
CA LEU A 16 -0.62 -2.50 12.49
C LEU A 16 0.04 -2.22 13.84
N VAL A 17 1.14 -1.47 13.81
CA VAL A 17 1.91 -1.11 15.01
C VAL A 17 2.17 0.38 15.06
N GLU A 18 2.41 0.87 16.26
CA GLU A 18 2.88 2.23 16.51
C GLU A 18 4.05 2.21 17.50
N ASN A 19 4.92 3.22 17.40
CA ASN A 19 6.00 3.41 18.35
C ASN A 19 5.48 4.19 19.55
N GLU A 20 5.82 3.74 20.76
CA GLU A 20 5.54 4.42 22.01
C GLU A 20 6.84 4.58 22.81
N TRP A 21 7.02 5.71 23.48
CA TRP A 21 8.16 5.94 24.37
C TRP A 21 7.81 5.46 25.77
N THR A 22 8.67 4.64 26.36
CA THR A 22 8.54 4.15 27.74
C THR A 22 9.76 4.56 28.56
N PRO A 23 9.72 4.48 29.91
CA PRO A 23 10.90 4.77 30.74
C PRO A 23 12.15 3.94 30.38
N TRP A 24 11.98 2.79 29.70
CA TRP A 24 13.06 1.90 29.27
C TRP A 24 13.42 2.05 27.78
N GLY A 25 12.93 3.09 27.11
CA GLY A 25 13.16 3.36 25.69
C GLY A 25 11.94 3.12 24.80
N SER A 26 12.17 3.14 23.49
CA SER A 26 11.12 2.94 22.49
C SER A 26 10.61 1.50 22.49
N ARG A 27 9.29 1.36 22.51
CA ARG A 27 8.59 0.08 22.33
C ARG A 27 7.60 0.19 21.17
N GLN A 28 7.16 -0.96 20.68
CA GLN A 28 6.13 -1.05 19.65
C GLN A 28 4.86 -1.63 20.24
N ARG A 29 3.78 -0.87 20.15
CA ARG A 29 2.44 -1.33 20.52
C ARG A 29 1.72 -1.87 19.29
N VAL A 30 1.15 -3.08 19.42
CA VAL A 30 0.28 -3.64 18.39
C VAL A 30 -1.11 -3.03 18.55
N THR A 31 -1.61 -2.40 17.50
CA THR A 31 -2.91 -1.71 17.53
C THR A 31 -3.99 -2.54 16.85
N LYS A 32 -3.67 -3.21 15.74
CA LYS A 32 -4.64 -4.00 14.98
C LYS A 32 -3.99 -5.22 14.34
N TYR A 33 -4.69 -6.36 14.35
CA TYR A 33 -4.35 -7.49 13.48
C TYR A 33 -4.94 -7.24 12.09
N LEU A 34 -4.10 -7.29 11.04
CA LEU A 34 -4.52 -6.97 9.67
C LEU A 34 -4.84 -8.21 8.83
N GLY A 35 -4.39 -9.39 9.25
CA GLY A 35 -4.66 -10.64 8.56
C GLY A 35 -3.41 -11.42 8.19
N LYS A 36 -3.59 -12.44 7.36
CA LYS A 36 -2.50 -13.22 6.78
C LYS A 36 -1.81 -12.40 5.69
N THR A 37 -0.48 -12.45 5.66
CA THR A 37 0.33 -11.81 4.61
C THR A 37 0.49 -12.76 3.44
N HIS A 38 0.26 -12.26 2.24
CA HIS A 38 0.47 -12.95 0.97
C HIS A 38 1.56 -12.23 0.20
N GLU A 39 2.76 -12.81 0.15
CA GLU A 39 3.89 -12.25 -0.60
C GLU A 39 3.68 -12.53 -2.09
N LEU A 40 3.81 -11.51 -2.93
CA LEU A 40 3.68 -11.65 -4.37
C LEU A 40 5.02 -11.43 -5.06
N ALA A 41 5.31 -12.30 -6.03
CA ALA A 41 6.41 -12.09 -6.94
C ALA A 41 6.02 -10.99 -7.95
N ARG A 42 6.99 -10.15 -8.30
CA ARG A 42 6.84 -9.20 -9.41
C ARG A 42 7.06 -9.96 -10.71
N LEU A 43 6.11 -9.88 -11.63
CA LEU A 43 6.12 -10.60 -12.91
C LEU A 43 6.55 -9.71 -14.07
N ALA A 44 6.30 -8.40 -13.98
CA ALA A 44 6.68 -7.42 -14.99
C ALA A 44 7.17 -6.12 -14.34
N ASP A 45 7.90 -5.30 -15.11
CA ASP A 45 8.29 -3.95 -14.70
C ASP A 45 7.68 -2.92 -15.66
N GLY A 46 6.35 -2.98 -15.80
CA GLY A 46 5.60 -2.03 -16.62
C GLY A 46 5.53 -0.67 -15.94
N GLN A 47 5.78 0.38 -16.71
CA GLN A 47 5.57 1.77 -16.33
C GLN A 47 4.58 2.42 -17.27
N LYS A 48 3.60 3.13 -16.72
CA LYS A 48 2.57 3.85 -17.46
C LYS A 48 2.55 5.31 -17.00
N GLU A 49 2.16 6.18 -17.92
CA GLU A 49 1.80 7.55 -17.55
C GLU A 49 0.59 7.52 -16.62
N LEU A 50 0.67 8.31 -15.55
CA LEU A 50 -0.38 8.39 -14.56
C LEU A 50 -1.41 9.44 -14.98
N PRO A 51 -2.70 9.21 -14.71
CA PRO A 51 -3.75 10.19 -15.01
C PRO A 51 -3.57 11.48 -14.20
N THR A 52 -4.30 12.52 -14.59
CA THR A 52 -4.37 13.78 -13.85
C THR A 52 -5.38 13.70 -12.71
N GLY A 53 -5.03 14.27 -11.55
CA GLY A 53 -5.83 14.26 -10.33
C GLY A 53 -5.20 13.35 -9.29
N PHE A 54 -5.00 13.86 -8.07
CA PHE A 54 -4.20 13.16 -7.05
C PHE A 54 -4.74 11.75 -6.75
N SER A 55 -6.06 11.64 -6.56
CA SER A 55 -6.70 10.35 -6.27
C SER A 55 -6.56 9.41 -7.47
N GLU A 56 -6.80 9.91 -8.68
CA GLU A 56 -6.70 9.15 -9.92
C GLU A 56 -5.26 8.68 -10.17
N ALA A 57 -4.26 9.52 -9.91
CA ALA A 57 -2.85 9.21 -10.09
C ALA A 57 -2.39 8.11 -9.11
N ILE A 58 -2.81 8.20 -7.84
CA ILE A 58 -2.57 7.15 -6.84
C ILE A 58 -3.25 5.84 -7.25
N LEU A 59 -4.52 5.89 -7.68
CA LEU A 59 -5.25 4.72 -8.14
C LEU A 59 -4.58 4.08 -9.36
N GLY A 60 -4.12 4.90 -10.31
CA GLY A 60 -3.37 4.47 -11.49
C GLY A 60 -2.05 3.78 -11.12
N ALA A 61 -1.32 4.34 -10.15
CA ALA A 61 -0.08 3.74 -9.65
C ALA A 61 -0.34 2.38 -8.97
N ILE A 62 -1.38 2.29 -8.13
CA ILE A 62 -1.77 1.02 -7.50
C ILE A 62 -2.19 0.00 -8.56
N ALA A 63 -3.00 0.39 -9.55
CA ALA A 63 -3.46 -0.48 -10.63
C ALA A 63 -2.30 -1.01 -11.50
N GLN A 64 -1.34 -0.14 -11.80
CA GLN A 64 -0.11 -0.52 -12.50
C GLN A 64 0.70 -1.53 -11.67
N GLU A 65 0.91 -1.28 -10.38
CA GLU A 65 1.67 -2.17 -9.52
C GLU A 65 0.98 -3.54 -9.38
N LEU A 66 -0.35 -3.56 -9.20
CA LEU A 66 -1.13 -4.81 -9.20
C LEU A 66 -0.96 -5.57 -10.51
N SER A 67 -1.00 -4.89 -11.66
CA SER A 67 -0.78 -5.52 -12.97
C SER A 67 0.64 -6.12 -13.08
N ASN A 68 1.65 -5.42 -12.55
CA ASN A 68 3.04 -5.91 -12.48
C ASN A 68 3.18 -7.17 -11.61
N HIS A 69 2.26 -7.38 -10.68
CA HIS A 69 2.16 -8.58 -9.83
C HIS A 69 1.15 -9.62 -10.33
N GLY A 70 0.73 -9.54 -11.60
CA GLY A 70 -0.11 -10.55 -12.24
C GLY A 70 -1.60 -10.45 -11.97
N PHE A 71 -2.07 -9.32 -11.44
CA PHE A 71 -3.51 -9.09 -11.33
C PHE A 71 -4.13 -8.70 -12.67
N VAL A 72 -5.36 -9.13 -12.87
CA VAL A 72 -6.22 -8.76 -14.01
C VAL A 72 -7.43 -8.00 -13.49
N GLU A 73 -7.70 -6.85 -14.07
CA GLU A 73 -8.89 -6.06 -13.75
C GLU A 73 -10.13 -6.61 -14.46
N LYS A 74 -11.22 -6.77 -13.71
CA LYS A 74 -12.55 -7.10 -14.21
C LYS A 74 -13.58 -6.28 -13.42
N GLU A 75 -14.39 -5.49 -14.11
CA GLU A 75 -15.48 -4.70 -13.50
C GLU A 75 -15.01 -3.85 -12.29
N GLY A 76 -13.83 -3.23 -12.40
CA GLY A 76 -13.25 -2.38 -11.33
C GLY A 76 -12.67 -3.15 -10.13
N THR A 77 -12.54 -4.46 -10.23
CA THR A 77 -11.88 -5.30 -9.22
C THR A 77 -10.72 -6.06 -9.84
N PHE A 78 -9.57 -6.04 -9.17
CA PHE A 78 -8.36 -6.75 -9.57
C PHE A 78 -8.37 -8.15 -8.96
N TYR A 79 -8.10 -9.17 -9.76
CA TYR A 79 -8.04 -10.56 -9.33
C TYR A 79 -6.71 -11.19 -9.70
N ASN A 80 -6.23 -12.11 -8.85
CA ASN A 80 -5.12 -13.00 -9.19
C ASN A 80 -5.54 -14.48 -9.10
N ASP A 81 -4.66 -15.35 -9.60
CA ASP A 81 -4.81 -16.81 -9.60
C ASP A 81 -4.88 -17.43 -8.19
N THR A 82 -4.27 -16.79 -7.19
CA THR A 82 -4.28 -17.26 -5.79
C THR A 82 -5.61 -17.01 -5.05
N GLY A 83 -6.56 -16.33 -5.69
CA GLY A 83 -7.88 -15.99 -5.12
C GLY A 83 -7.87 -14.73 -4.25
N ILE A 84 -6.88 -13.86 -4.42
CA ILE A 84 -6.86 -12.51 -3.85
C ILE A 84 -7.63 -11.59 -4.79
N ASN A 85 -8.44 -10.71 -4.21
CA ASN A 85 -9.08 -9.61 -4.92
C ASN A 85 -8.82 -8.27 -4.24
N VAL A 86 -8.64 -7.25 -5.06
CA VAL A 86 -8.45 -5.86 -4.64
C VAL A 86 -9.46 -4.99 -5.35
N ASN A 87 -10.31 -4.31 -4.60
CA ASN A 87 -11.27 -3.36 -5.13
C ASN A 87 -10.90 -1.96 -4.66
N LEU A 88 -10.46 -1.13 -5.60
CA LEU A 88 -9.91 0.19 -5.27
C LEU A 88 -10.99 1.19 -4.87
N SER A 89 -12.18 1.12 -5.47
CA SER A 89 -13.31 2.00 -5.14
C SER A 89 -13.80 1.80 -3.69
N SER A 90 -13.90 0.55 -3.26
CA SER A 90 -14.25 0.18 -1.88
C SER A 90 -13.05 0.14 -0.92
N LYS A 91 -11.83 0.34 -1.44
CA LYS A 91 -10.57 0.29 -0.69
C LYS A 91 -10.34 -1.04 0.05
N THR A 92 -10.79 -2.15 -0.54
CA THR A 92 -10.72 -3.47 0.12
C THR A 92 -9.71 -4.39 -0.53
N VAL A 93 -9.04 -5.18 0.31
CA VAL A 93 -8.12 -6.27 -0.08
C VAL A 93 -8.58 -7.54 0.62
N LYS A 94 -8.98 -8.55 -0.15
CA LYS A 94 -9.54 -9.79 0.40
C LYS A 94 -8.89 -11.03 -0.20
N HIS A 95 -8.76 -12.07 0.63
CA HIS A 95 -8.49 -13.44 0.21
C HIS A 95 -9.64 -14.32 0.68
N LYS A 96 -10.35 -14.97 -0.26
CA LYS A 96 -11.50 -15.84 0.05
C LYS A 96 -12.49 -15.18 1.03
N ASN A 97 -12.89 -13.93 0.75
CA ASN A 97 -13.81 -13.09 1.53
C ASN A 97 -13.32 -12.61 2.91
N LYS A 98 -12.07 -12.90 3.30
CA LYS A 98 -11.47 -12.37 4.53
C LYS A 98 -10.48 -11.27 4.19
N GLY A 99 -10.35 -10.27 5.08
CA GLY A 99 -9.32 -9.24 4.95
C GLY A 99 -7.93 -9.85 4.79
N ALA A 100 -7.18 -9.35 3.84
CA ALA A 100 -5.85 -9.83 3.51
C ALA A 100 -4.86 -8.67 3.40
N VAL A 101 -3.58 -9.01 3.56
CA VAL A 101 -2.47 -8.08 3.31
C VAL A 101 -1.61 -8.67 2.21
N ILE A 102 -1.38 -7.88 1.18
CA ILE A 102 -0.51 -8.25 0.05
C ILE A 102 0.86 -7.65 0.32
N GLY A 103 1.90 -8.47 0.40
CA GLY A 103 3.28 -8.00 0.37
C GLY A 103 3.71 -7.82 -1.08
N MET A 104 4.11 -6.60 -1.44
CA MET A 104 4.57 -6.25 -2.78
C MET A 104 5.72 -5.26 -2.68
N ASN A 105 6.80 -5.54 -3.43
CA ASN A 105 8.08 -4.84 -3.32
C ASN A 105 8.58 -4.78 -1.85
N GLU A 106 8.75 -3.59 -1.31
CA GLU A 106 9.22 -3.35 0.07
C GLU A 106 8.08 -3.06 1.07
N GLY A 107 6.82 -3.06 0.60
CA GLY A 107 5.67 -2.64 1.37
C GLY A 107 4.50 -3.62 1.36
N TYR A 108 3.37 -3.14 1.87
CA TYR A 108 2.18 -3.94 2.13
C TYR A 108 0.90 -3.21 1.70
N LEU A 109 0.21 -3.74 0.70
CA LEU A 109 -1.09 -3.24 0.29
C LEU A 109 -2.21 -3.89 1.12
N CYS A 110 -2.97 -3.07 1.81
CA CYS A 110 -4.14 -3.47 2.59
C CYS A 110 -5.10 -2.28 2.73
N GLU A 111 -6.26 -2.52 3.34
CA GLU A 111 -7.25 -1.47 3.61
C GLU A 111 -6.64 -0.25 4.33
N HIS A 112 -5.69 -0.45 5.26
CA HIS A 112 -5.06 0.64 5.98
C HIS A 112 -4.20 1.52 5.06
N THR A 113 -3.29 0.92 4.29
CA THR A 113 -2.37 1.65 3.40
C THR A 113 -3.10 2.29 2.22
N LEU A 114 -4.16 1.64 1.71
CA LEU A 114 -5.07 2.24 0.72
C LEU A 114 -5.75 3.49 1.28
N ASN A 115 -6.26 3.42 2.51
CA ASN A 115 -6.87 4.58 3.14
C ASN A 115 -5.83 5.70 3.36
N GLN A 116 -4.64 5.39 3.87
CA GLN A 116 -3.57 6.39 4.08
C GLN A 116 -3.20 7.14 2.81
N LEU A 117 -3.08 6.45 1.67
CA LEU A 117 -2.78 7.06 0.39
C LEU A 117 -3.94 7.92 -0.14
N LEU A 118 -5.16 7.38 -0.14
CA LEU A 118 -6.32 8.06 -0.74
C LEU A 118 -6.88 9.18 0.13
N SER A 119 -6.66 9.15 1.44
CA SER A 119 -7.02 10.23 2.37
C SER A 119 -5.81 11.08 2.77
N PHE A 120 -4.75 11.05 1.96
CA PHE A 120 -3.56 11.85 2.22
C PHE A 120 -3.92 13.34 2.30
N GLN A 121 -3.25 14.04 3.22
CA GLN A 121 -3.39 15.47 3.39
C GLN A 121 -1.98 16.08 3.44
N PRO A 122 -1.72 17.12 2.62
CA PRO A 122 -0.45 17.80 2.63
C PRO A 122 -0.16 18.44 3.98
N GLU A 123 1.12 18.55 4.30
CA GLU A 123 1.60 19.40 5.39
C GLU A 123 1.95 20.80 4.87
N GLU A 124 2.02 21.78 5.76
CA GLU A 124 2.37 23.17 5.41
C GLU A 124 3.73 23.29 4.70
N ARG A 125 4.67 22.39 5.03
CA ARG A 125 6.02 22.40 4.47
C ARG A 125 6.15 21.39 3.32
N PRO A 126 6.52 21.83 2.10
CA PRO A 126 6.67 20.94 0.95
C PRO A 126 7.59 19.73 1.20
N ASP A 127 8.75 19.94 1.83
CA ASP A 127 9.71 18.87 2.12
C ASP A 127 9.10 17.76 2.99
N LYS A 128 8.27 18.15 3.96
CA LYS A 128 7.60 17.21 4.86
C LYS A 128 6.48 16.47 4.13
N THR A 129 5.71 17.17 3.30
CA THR A 129 4.69 16.57 2.43
C THR A 129 5.30 15.53 1.50
N ALA A 130 6.40 15.86 0.83
CA ALA A 130 7.10 14.95 -0.07
C ALA A 130 7.59 13.69 0.69
N THR A 131 8.25 13.89 1.84
CA THR A 131 8.75 12.80 2.67
C THR A 131 7.62 11.88 3.14
N LYS A 132 6.50 12.47 3.59
CA LYS A 132 5.34 11.72 4.08
C LYS A 132 4.64 10.94 2.96
N LEU A 133 4.46 11.57 1.80
CA LEU A 133 3.90 10.91 0.62
C LEU A 133 4.78 9.73 0.18
N ALA A 134 6.10 9.94 0.08
CA ALA A 134 7.06 8.89 -0.27
C ALA A 134 6.98 7.71 0.71
N ASN A 135 6.91 7.98 2.01
CA ASN A 135 6.74 6.94 3.03
C ASN A 135 5.43 6.17 2.85
N HIS A 136 4.31 6.84 2.56
CA HIS A 136 3.03 6.13 2.33
C HIS A 136 3.05 5.30 1.05
N CYS A 137 3.68 5.79 -0.03
CA CYS A 137 3.85 5.02 -1.26
C CYS A 137 4.70 3.76 -1.00
N LEU A 138 5.81 3.92 -0.28
CA LEU A 138 6.70 2.82 0.09
C LEU A 138 5.99 1.81 1.01
N GLU A 139 5.29 2.27 2.05
CA GLU A 139 4.53 1.44 2.98
C GLU A 139 3.41 0.65 2.28
N ALA A 140 2.79 1.23 1.25
CA ALA A 140 1.81 0.55 0.41
C ALA A 140 2.44 -0.44 -0.57
N GLY A 141 3.75 -0.39 -0.78
CA GLY A 141 4.49 -1.26 -1.71
C GLY A 141 4.52 -0.75 -3.14
N LEU A 142 4.25 0.55 -3.37
CA LEU A 142 4.32 1.16 -4.70
C LEU A 142 5.77 1.44 -5.10
N LYS A 143 6.20 0.90 -6.24
CA LYS A 143 7.52 1.19 -6.82
C LYS A 143 7.37 2.25 -7.90
N LEU A 144 7.39 3.51 -7.48
CA LEU A 144 7.32 4.67 -8.38
C LEU A 144 8.70 5.03 -8.91
N ASN A 145 8.76 5.47 -10.18
CA ASN A 145 9.94 6.19 -10.68
C ASN A 145 9.86 7.68 -10.28
N ASN A 146 10.94 8.42 -10.55
CA ASN A 146 11.02 9.85 -10.19
C ASN A 146 9.91 10.67 -10.85
N ASP A 147 9.62 10.43 -12.13
CA ASP A 147 8.63 11.20 -12.89
C ASP A 147 7.20 10.97 -12.38
N GLN A 148 6.86 9.71 -12.08
CA GLN A 148 5.58 9.32 -11.49
C GLN A 148 5.42 9.93 -10.10
N PHE A 149 6.47 9.93 -9.29
CA PHE A 149 6.42 10.53 -7.96
C PHE A 149 6.22 12.04 -8.05
N LEU A 150 6.98 12.73 -8.91
CA LEU A 150 6.83 14.17 -9.14
C LEU A 150 5.42 14.52 -9.63
N HIS A 151 4.91 13.76 -10.59
CA HIS A 151 3.55 13.95 -11.12
C HIS A 151 2.46 13.80 -10.05
N ILE A 152 2.57 12.79 -9.17
CA ILE A 152 1.63 12.64 -8.05
C ILE A 152 1.79 13.82 -7.07
N PHE A 153 3.03 14.19 -6.74
CA PHE A 153 3.31 15.24 -5.78
C PHE A 153 2.79 16.62 -6.22
N GLU A 154 2.95 16.98 -7.49
CA GLU A 154 2.44 18.24 -8.07
C GLU A 154 0.91 18.34 -8.04
N GLN A 155 0.22 17.21 -7.95
CA GLN A 155 -1.23 17.15 -7.89
C GLN A 155 -1.78 17.21 -6.46
N VAL A 156 -0.91 17.06 -5.45
CA VAL A 156 -1.29 17.27 -4.05
C VAL A 156 -1.63 18.75 -3.87
N LYS A 157 -2.89 19.03 -3.55
CA LYS A 157 -3.39 20.37 -3.23
C LYS A 157 -4.03 20.39 -1.86
#